data_AF-X1RL83-F1
#
_entry.id   AF-X1RL83-F1
#
_cell.length_a   1.000
_cell.length_b   1.000
_cell.length_c   1.000
_cell.angle_alpha   90.00
_cell.angle_beta   90.00
_cell.angle_gamma   90.00
#
_symmetry.space_group_name_H-M   'P 1'
#
loop_
_entity.id
_entity.type
_entity.pdbx_description
1 polymer ?
#
loop_
_entity_poly.entity_id
_entity_poly.type
_entity_poly.pdbx_seq_one_letter_code
_entity_poly.pdbx_strand_id
1 'polypeptide(L)'
;TEYFYGEDENVITQLELENKLVNGNFNAKTVVMIQCVGSRDDERPYCSRVCCSEAVKNALKIKEINPRANVFVLYRDMRTYGFRESYYSKARQMGVIFIRYEKDKKPQVVKQNGVLKVSLVDPILNGPVTINTSLTPVPVSIRHTSSGIL
;
A
#
# COMPACT_ATOMS: atom_id res chain seq x y z
N THR A 1 -5.43 15.53 6.25
CA THR A 1 -4.88 14.16 6.43
C THR A 1 -5.07 13.40 5.13
N GLU A 2 -4.01 12.81 4.56
CA GLU A 2 -4.12 12.08 3.27
C GLU A 2 -4.88 10.76 3.50
N TYR A 3 -5.91 10.47 2.69
CA TYR A 3 -6.64 9.20 2.68
C TYR A 3 -7.37 8.78 3.97
N PHE A 4 -7.93 9.70 4.77
CA PHE A 4 -8.61 9.40 6.04
C PHE A 4 -7.73 8.78 7.14
N TYR A 5 -6.40 8.90 7.04
CA TYR A 5 -5.51 8.47 8.10
C TYR A 5 -5.79 9.25 9.39
N GLY A 6 -6.04 8.51 10.49
CA GLY A 6 -6.45 9.07 11.79
C GLY A 6 -7.95 9.31 11.94
N GLU A 7 -8.74 9.17 10.86
CA GLU A 7 -10.20 9.33 10.86
C GLU A 7 -10.93 7.98 10.75
N ASP A 8 -10.34 7.00 10.05
CA ASP A 8 -10.87 5.64 9.93
C ASP A 8 -9.87 4.60 10.44
N GLU A 9 -10.32 3.71 11.34
CA GLU A 9 -9.49 2.65 11.95
C GLU A 9 -8.96 1.62 10.95
N ASN A 10 -9.59 1.53 9.77
CA ASN A 10 -9.17 0.63 8.70
C ASN A 10 -8.07 1.23 7.83
N VAL A 11 -7.72 2.51 8.05
CA VAL A 11 -6.62 3.19 7.39
C VAL A 11 -5.42 3.21 8.31
N ILE A 12 -4.45 2.32 8.04
CA ILE A 12 -3.27 2.12 8.86
C ILE A 12 -1.98 2.26 8.05
N THR A 13 -0.87 2.51 8.71
CA THR A 13 0.47 2.57 8.12
C THR A 13 1.01 1.19 7.75
N GLN A 14 2.06 1.11 6.92
CA GLN A 14 2.78 -0.16 6.68
C GLN A 14 3.42 -0.72 7.94
N LEU A 15 3.88 0.15 8.84
CA LEU A 15 4.48 -0.26 10.11
C LEU A 15 3.41 -0.86 11.05
N GLU A 16 2.25 -0.23 11.14
CA GLU A 16 1.11 -0.76 11.90
C GLU A 16 0.59 -2.08 11.31
N LEU A 17 0.54 -2.19 9.98
CA LEU A 17 0.21 -3.44 9.30
C LEU A 17 1.22 -4.54 9.66
N GLU A 18 2.51 -4.24 9.60
CA GLU A 18 3.57 -5.18 9.98
C GLU A 18 3.39 -5.64 11.43
N ASN A 19 3.15 -4.72 12.37
CA ASN A 19 2.87 -5.07 13.76
C ASN A 19 1.62 -5.95 13.91
N LYS A 20 0.54 -5.67 13.17
CA LYS A 20 -0.67 -6.53 13.17
C LYS A 20 -0.38 -7.92 12.62
N LEU A 21 0.44 -8.04 11.57
CA LEU A 21 0.83 -9.32 10.97
C LEU A 21 1.71 -10.15 11.90
N VAL A 22 2.67 -9.51 12.60
CA VAL A 22 3.56 -10.18 13.56
C VAL A 22 2.78 -10.67 14.79
N ASN A 23 1.86 -9.86 15.29
CA ASN A 23 1.06 -10.20 16.47
C ASN A 23 -0.10 -11.17 16.18
N GLY A 24 -0.27 -11.62 14.92
CA GLY A 24 -1.37 -12.52 14.54
C GLY A 24 -2.76 -11.86 14.51
N ASN A 25 -2.84 -10.54 14.70
CA ASN A 25 -4.09 -9.77 14.75
C ASN A 25 -4.50 -9.27 13.35
N PHE A 26 -4.38 -10.14 12.35
CA PHE A 26 -4.72 -9.81 10.95
C PHE A 26 -5.85 -10.72 10.45
N ASN A 27 -7.01 -10.13 10.15
CA ASN A 27 -8.20 -10.84 9.68
C ASN A 27 -8.83 -10.23 8.41
N ALA A 28 -8.13 -9.30 7.74
CA ALA A 28 -8.67 -8.63 6.57
C ALA A 28 -8.74 -9.56 5.35
N LYS A 29 -9.84 -9.49 4.61
CA LYS A 29 -10.05 -10.26 3.37
C LYS A 29 -9.51 -9.55 2.14
N THR A 30 -9.59 -8.22 2.13
CA THR A 30 -9.06 -7.37 1.07
C THR A 30 -8.16 -6.31 1.67
N VAL A 31 -6.99 -6.12 1.06
CA VAL A 31 -5.94 -5.20 1.48
C VAL A 31 -5.47 -4.38 0.28
N VAL A 32 -5.48 -3.06 0.40
CA VAL A 32 -4.98 -2.13 -0.63
C VAL A 32 -3.85 -1.27 -0.08
N MET A 33 -2.67 -1.34 -0.68
CA MET A 33 -1.46 -0.61 -0.28
C MET A 33 -1.10 0.49 -1.30
N ILE A 34 -1.22 1.76 -0.93
CA ILE A 34 -1.06 2.92 -1.84
C ILE A 34 0.35 3.55 -1.79
N GLN A 35 1.32 3.12 -2.58
CA GLN A 35 2.69 3.62 -2.49
C GLN A 35 2.84 5.13 -2.72
N CYS A 36 3.95 5.71 -2.24
CA CYS A 36 4.33 7.12 -2.41
C CYS A 36 3.37 8.14 -1.75
N VAL A 37 2.65 7.78 -0.70
CA VAL A 37 1.91 8.73 0.17
C VAL A 37 2.93 9.55 0.95
N GLY A 38 2.83 10.88 0.92
CA GLY A 38 3.78 11.81 1.57
C GLY A 38 5.22 11.76 1.04
N SER A 39 5.44 11.31 -0.20
CA SER A 39 6.74 11.33 -0.88
C SER A 39 6.58 11.36 -2.40
N ARG A 40 7.60 11.87 -3.10
CA ARG A 40 7.57 12.18 -4.52
C ARG A 40 6.37 13.07 -4.88
N ASP A 41 6.09 14.04 -4.02
CA ASP A 41 5.15 15.14 -4.23
C ASP A 41 5.93 16.46 -4.31
N ASP A 42 5.25 17.59 -4.43
CA ASP A 42 5.90 18.88 -4.68
C ASP A 42 6.64 19.40 -3.43
N GLU A 43 6.18 19.04 -2.22
CA GLU A 43 6.87 19.36 -0.96
C GLU A 43 8.07 18.44 -0.71
N ARG A 44 7.96 17.17 -1.10
CA ARG A 44 8.96 16.11 -0.88
C ARG A 44 9.20 15.36 -2.19
N PRO A 45 10.01 15.91 -3.11
CA PRO A 45 10.24 15.32 -4.43
C PRO A 45 11.06 14.01 -4.39
N TYR A 46 11.62 13.65 -3.24
CA TYR A 46 12.45 12.46 -3.06
C TYR A 46 11.62 11.18 -2.84
N CYS A 47 12.25 10.03 -3.10
CA CYS A 47 11.70 8.71 -2.84
C CYS A 47 12.27 8.15 -1.54
N SER A 48 11.42 7.63 -0.65
CA SER A 48 11.86 6.99 0.61
C SER A 48 12.62 5.67 0.41
N ARG A 49 12.65 5.12 -0.81
CA ARG A 49 13.36 3.89 -1.25
C ARG A 49 12.99 2.57 -0.56
N VAL A 50 12.30 2.61 0.57
CA VAL A 50 11.98 1.45 1.41
C VAL A 50 10.53 0.98 1.27
N CYS A 51 9.60 1.91 1.06
CA CYS A 51 8.15 1.63 1.06
C CYS A 51 7.72 0.55 0.06
N CYS A 52 8.31 0.52 -1.15
CA CYS A 52 8.02 -0.52 -2.14
C CYS A 52 8.43 -1.92 -1.65
N SER A 53 9.58 -2.03 -1.00
CA SER A 53 10.09 -3.32 -0.51
C SER A 53 9.31 -3.80 0.72
N GLU A 54 8.94 -2.88 1.61
CA GLU A 54 8.08 -3.17 2.76
C GLU A 54 6.69 -3.66 2.32
N ALA A 55 6.09 -3.01 1.33
CA ALA A 55 4.80 -3.43 0.79
C ALA A 55 4.84 -4.85 0.21
N VAL A 56 5.91 -5.20 -0.52
CA VAL A 56 6.10 -6.57 -1.04
C VAL A 56 6.28 -7.58 0.09
N LYS A 57 7.08 -7.25 1.12
CA LYS A 57 7.27 -8.10 2.31
C LYS A 57 5.93 -8.37 3.01
N ASN A 58 5.15 -7.32 3.27
CA ASN A 58 3.86 -7.44 3.93
C ASN A 58 2.84 -8.18 3.06
N ALA A 59 2.84 -7.96 1.74
CA ALA A 59 1.99 -8.70 0.81
C ALA A 59 2.26 -10.21 0.82
N LEU A 60 3.54 -10.61 0.81
CA LEU A 60 3.94 -12.01 0.92
C LEU A 60 3.46 -12.60 2.25
N LYS A 61 3.66 -11.88 3.37
CA LYS A 61 3.24 -12.36 4.69
C LYS A 61 1.72 -12.53 4.79
N ILE A 62 0.94 -11.60 4.22
CA ILE A 62 -0.52 -11.72 4.14
C ILE A 62 -0.91 -12.98 3.37
N LYS A 63 -0.27 -13.25 2.23
CA LYS A 63 -0.56 -14.44 1.42
C LYS A 63 -0.13 -15.74 2.08
N GLU A 64 0.90 -15.73 2.93
CA GLU A 64 1.28 -16.87 3.78
C GLU A 64 0.20 -17.15 4.84
N ILE A 65 -0.31 -16.12 5.52
CA ILE A 65 -1.34 -16.25 6.56
C ILE A 65 -2.69 -16.65 5.95
N ASN A 66 -3.08 -16.00 4.84
CA ASN A 66 -4.32 -16.24 4.14
C ASN A 66 -4.09 -16.21 2.62
N PRO A 67 -3.87 -17.37 1.97
CA PRO A 67 -3.67 -17.44 0.53
C PRO A 67 -4.83 -16.88 -0.31
N ARG A 68 -6.05 -16.86 0.26
CA ARG A 68 -7.26 -16.34 -0.37
C ARG A 68 -7.47 -14.84 -0.17
N ALA A 69 -6.61 -14.14 0.58
CA ALA A 69 -6.71 -12.70 0.74
C ALA A 69 -6.45 -11.99 -0.59
N ASN A 70 -7.26 -10.97 -0.90
CA ASN A 70 -7.05 -10.10 -2.05
C ASN A 70 -6.08 -8.99 -1.65
N VAL A 71 -4.90 -8.94 -2.28
CA VAL A 71 -3.87 -7.96 -1.95
C VAL A 71 -3.56 -7.14 -3.20
N PHE A 72 -3.75 -5.82 -3.09
CA PHE A 72 -3.50 -4.85 -4.14
C PHE A 72 -2.40 -3.89 -3.71
N VAL A 73 -1.43 -3.62 -4.58
CA VAL A 73 -0.38 -2.62 -4.37
C VAL A 73 -0.50 -1.59 -5.48
N LEU A 74 -0.92 -0.37 -5.12
CA LEU A 74 -1.02 0.76 -6.05
C LEU A 74 0.30 1.51 -6.05
N TYR A 75 0.95 1.67 -7.20
CA TYR A 75 2.29 2.24 -7.26
C TYR A 75 2.51 3.14 -8.48
N ARG A 76 3.49 4.04 -8.42
CA ARG A 76 3.94 4.81 -9.60
C ARG A 76 5.06 4.09 -10.35
N ASP A 77 6.12 3.78 -9.60
CA ASP A 77 7.27 3.00 -10.06
C ASP A 77 7.65 2.01 -8.95
N MET A 78 7.73 0.72 -9.30
CA MET A 78 8.12 -0.32 -8.36
C MET A 78 9.64 -0.29 -8.19
N ARG A 79 10.11 -0.05 -6.96
CA ARG A 79 11.54 0.07 -6.66
C ARG A 79 11.98 -1.03 -5.69
N THR A 80 12.20 -2.22 -6.23
CA THR A 80 12.72 -3.40 -5.51
C THR A 80 14.06 -3.82 -6.12
N TYR A 81 15.15 -3.22 -5.65
CA TYR A 81 16.49 -3.43 -6.21
C TYR A 81 17.16 -4.72 -5.73
N GLY A 82 18.01 -5.29 -6.60
CA GLY A 82 18.86 -6.45 -6.28
C GLY A 82 18.04 -7.68 -5.92
N PHE A 83 18.43 -8.38 -4.84
CA PHE A 83 17.73 -9.57 -4.35
C PHE A 83 16.25 -9.33 -4.02
N ARG A 84 15.79 -8.07 -3.91
CA ARG A 84 14.39 -7.77 -3.63
C ARG A 84 13.46 -8.00 -4.81
N GLU A 85 14.00 -8.07 -6.03
CA GLU A 85 13.22 -8.34 -7.24
C GLU A 85 12.64 -9.76 -7.25
N SER A 86 13.34 -10.74 -6.67
CA SER A 86 12.83 -12.11 -6.55
C SER A 86 11.59 -12.18 -5.65
N TYR A 87 11.55 -11.40 -4.56
CA TYR A 87 10.38 -11.28 -3.69
C TYR A 87 9.20 -10.63 -4.40
N TYR A 88 9.45 -9.60 -5.23
CA TYR A 88 8.42 -8.99 -6.05
C TYR A 88 7.82 -10.01 -7.04
N SER A 89 8.67 -10.79 -7.72
CA SER A 89 8.24 -11.86 -8.63
C SER A 89 7.44 -12.94 -7.89
N LYS A 90 7.89 -13.37 -6.71
CA LYS A 90 7.18 -14.32 -5.86
C LYS A 90 5.81 -13.77 -5.45
N ALA A 91 5.71 -12.50 -5.06
CA ALA A 91 4.44 -11.89 -4.68
C ALA A 91 3.43 -11.92 -5.83
N ARG A 92 3.88 -11.63 -7.05
CA ARG A 92 3.04 -11.75 -8.26
C ARG A 92 2.56 -13.18 -8.50
N GLN A 93 3.45 -14.17 -8.35
CA GLN A 93 3.10 -15.60 -8.47
C GLN A 93 2.08 -16.04 -7.42
N MET A 94 2.09 -15.44 -6.22
CA MET A 94 1.10 -15.68 -5.16
C MET A 94 -0.22 -14.90 -5.36
N GLY A 95 -0.42 -14.26 -6.52
CA GLY A 95 -1.64 -13.55 -6.86
C GLY A 95 -1.79 -12.21 -6.13
N VAL A 96 -0.68 -11.54 -5.82
CA VAL A 96 -0.70 -10.11 -5.44
C VAL A 96 -0.83 -9.27 -6.71
N ILE A 97 -1.79 -8.35 -6.72
CA ILE A 97 -2.09 -7.50 -7.87
C ILE A 97 -1.38 -6.16 -7.71
N PHE A 98 -0.56 -5.80 -8.69
CA PHE A 98 0.15 -4.53 -8.71
C PHE A 98 -0.47 -3.65 -9.77
N ILE A 99 -0.98 -2.48 -9.37
CA ILE A 99 -1.66 -1.55 -10.29
C ILE A 99 -0.88 -0.25 -10.34
N ARG A 100 -0.52 0.16 -11.55
CA ARG A 100 0.20 1.42 -11.76
C ARG A 100 -0.77 2.59 -11.72
N TYR A 101 -0.37 3.71 -11.13
CA TYR A 101 -1.09 4.98 -11.22
C TYR A 101 -0.13 6.13 -11.59
N GLU A 102 -0.65 7.23 -12.12
CA GLU A 102 0.13 8.40 -12.54
C GLU A 102 0.24 9.44 -11.41
N LYS A 103 1.31 10.26 -11.40
CA LYS A 103 1.48 11.33 -10.39
C LYS A 103 0.24 12.22 -10.29
N ASP A 104 -0.32 12.60 -11.43
CA ASP A 104 -1.42 13.55 -11.52
C ASP A 104 -2.80 12.90 -11.32
N LYS A 105 -2.86 11.56 -11.31
CA LYS A 105 -4.07 10.77 -11.09
C LYS A 105 -3.87 9.84 -9.88
N LYS A 106 -3.72 10.45 -8.70
CA LYS A 106 -3.63 9.72 -7.43
C LYS A 106 -4.89 8.88 -7.22
N PRO A 107 -4.77 7.68 -6.60
CA PRO A 107 -5.92 6.93 -6.14
C PRO A 107 -6.78 7.77 -5.21
N GLN A 108 -8.09 7.59 -5.24
CA GLN A 108 -9.05 8.25 -4.37
C GLN A 108 -9.62 7.22 -3.40
N VAL A 109 -9.61 7.54 -2.12
CA VAL A 109 -10.27 6.72 -1.10
C VAL A 109 -11.58 7.42 -0.76
N VAL A 110 -12.69 6.70 -0.86
CA VAL A 110 -14.02 7.22 -0.51
C VAL A 110 -14.70 6.26 0.46
N LYS A 111 -15.42 6.80 1.43
CA LYS A 111 -16.22 6.02 2.38
C LYS A 111 -17.67 6.01 1.93
N GLN A 112 -18.22 4.84 1.63
CA GLN A 112 -19.61 4.69 1.22
C GLN A 112 -20.26 3.58 2.05
N ASN A 113 -21.36 3.89 2.76
CA ASN A 113 -22.10 2.96 3.60
C ASN A 113 -21.22 2.22 4.64
N GLY A 114 -20.23 2.91 5.22
CA GLY A 114 -19.30 2.32 6.18
C GLY A 114 -18.18 1.47 5.58
N VAL A 115 -18.14 1.30 4.25
CA VAL A 115 -17.09 0.56 3.54
C VAL A 115 -16.16 1.53 2.82
N LEU A 116 -14.85 1.31 2.95
CA LEU A 116 -13.85 2.05 2.19
C LEU A 116 -13.77 1.49 0.75
N LYS A 117 -13.78 2.41 -0.21
CA LYS A 117 -13.57 2.11 -1.63
C LYS A 117 -12.36 2.88 -2.12
N VAL A 118 -11.48 2.19 -2.83
CA VAL A 118 -10.33 2.81 -3.48
C VAL A 118 -10.56 2.82 -4.97
N SER A 119 -10.56 4.01 -5.57
CA SER A 119 -10.75 4.21 -7.01
C SER A 119 -9.49 4.77 -7.62
N LEU A 120 -9.04 4.22 -8.75
CA LEU A 120 -7.91 4.76 -9.50
C LEU A 120 -8.14 4.62 -11.01
N VAL A 121 -7.45 5.41 -11.80
CA VAL A 121 -7.43 5.24 -13.26
C VAL A 121 -6.23 4.36 -13.60
N ASP A 122 -6.49 3.18 -14.15
CA ASP A 122 -5.43 2.30 -14.62
C ASP A 122 -4.96 2.79 -16.01
N PRO A 123 -3.69 3.16 -16.19
CA PRO A 123 -3.19 3.64 -17.48
C PRO A 123 -3.17 2.56 -18.57
N ILE A 124 -3.18 1.27 -18.19
CA ILE A 124 -3.19 0.14 -19.13
C ILE A 124 -4.61 -0.08 -19.67
N LEU A 125 -5.60 -0.06 -18.78
CA LEU A 125 -7.01 -0.26 -19.13
C LEU A 125 -7.70 1.02 -19.60
N ASN A 126 -7.05 2.17 -19.43
CA ASN A 126 -7.54 3.52 -19.72
C ASN A 126 -8.95 3.79 -19.17
N GLY A 127 -9.25 3.20 -18.00
CA GLY A 127 -10.57 3.22 -17.37
C GLY A 127 -10.48 3.21 -15.84
N PRO A 128 -11.56 3.60 -15.15
CA PRO A 128 -11.60 3.62 -13.70
C PRO A 128 -11.69 2.21 -13.12
N VAL A 129 -10.78 1.87 -12.21
CA VAL A 129 -10.79 0.65 -11.41
C VAL A 129 -11.25 1.03 -10.01
N THR A 130 -12.32 0.37 -9.53
CA THR A 130 -12.82 0.55 -8.16
C THR A 130 -12.64 -0.75 -7.37
N ILE A 131 -12.00 -0.66 -6.22
CA ILE A 131 -11.71 -1.77 -5.32
C ILE A 131 -12.47 -1.53 -4.01
N ASN A 132 -13.40 -2.43 -3.68
CA ASN A 132 -14.08 -2.44 -2.38
C ASN A 132 -13.17 -3.13 -1.36
N THR A 133 -12.95 -2.52 -0.20
CA THR A 133 -11.99 -3.05 0.77
C THR A 133 -12.49 -3.04 2.21
N SER A 134 -12.08 -4.06 2.97
CA SER A 134 -12.28 -4.18 4.41
C SER A 134 -11.12 -3.58 5.22
N LEU A 135 -9.94 -3.39 4.61
CA LEU A 135 -8.77 -2.74 5.23
C LEU A 135 -7.95 -2.02 4.16
N THR A 136 -7.64 -0.74 4.37
CA THR A 136 -6.86 0.07 3.42
C THR A 136 -5.55 0.51 4.08
N PRO A 137 -4.52 -0.34 4.14
CA PRO A 137 -3.23 0.13 4.62
C PRO A 137 -2.65 1.20 3.69
N VAL A 138 -2.62 2.44 4.17
CA VAL A 138 -1.98 3.55 3.48
C VAL A 138 -0.50 3.53 3.89
N PRO A 139 0.45 3.27 2.99
CA PRO A 139 1.85 3.29 3.34
C PRO A 139 2.27 4.70 3.70
N VAL A 140 2.47 4.93 4.99
CA VAL A 140 3.11 6.15 5.46
C VAL A 140 4.54 6.18 4.94
N SER A 141 4.86 7.22 4.17
CA SER A 141 6.25 7.65 4.02
C SER A 141 6.86 7.76 5.40
N ILE A 142 7.96 7.05 5.63
CA ILE A 142 8.80 7.21 6.80
C ILE A 142 8.99 8.71 7.02
N ARG A 143 8.32 9.27 8.02
CA ARG A 143 8.84 10.45 8.70
C ARG A 143 10.17 9.96 9.25
N HIS A 144 11.27 10.38 8.63
CA HIS A 144 12.50 10.49 9.40
C HIS A 144 12.18 11.57 10.43
N THR A 145 11.68 11.17 11.59
CA THR A 145 11.73 12.02 12.77
C THR A 145 13.22 12.21 13.02
N SER A 146 13.74 13.36 12.63
CA SER A 146 14.98 13.91 13.16
C SER A 146 14.78 14.23 14.65
N SER A 147 14.60 13.20 15.46
CA SER A 147 14.68 13.24 16.92
C SER A 147 15.16 11.86 17.36
N GLY A 148 16.45 11.78 17.63
CA GLY A 148 17.10 10.54 18.08
C GLY A 148 18.58 10.39 17.73
N ILE A 149 19.22 11.37 17.09
CA ILE A 149 20.68 11.49 17.09
C ILE A 149 21.02 12.94 17.43
N LEU A 150 21.03 13.21 18.74
CA LEU A 150 22.04 13.96 19.49
C LEU A 150 21.87 13.55 20.95
#